data_AF-A0A1E9A596-F1
#
_entry.id   AF-A0A1E9A596-F1
#
_cell.length_a   1.000
_cell.length_b   1.000
_cell.length_c   1.000
_cell.angle_alpha   90.00
_cell.angle_beta   90.00
_cell.angle_gamma   90.00
#
_symmetry.space_group_name_H-M   'P 1'
#
loop_
_entity.id
_entity.type
_entity.pdbx_description
1 polymer ?
#
loop_
_entity_poly.entity_id
_entity_poly.type
_entity_poly.pdbx_seq_one_letter_code
_entity_poly.pdbx_strand_id
1 'polypeptide(L)'
;MEWIKLIGIVIIVIGFIYKLDTIATVVLASLVTALVSGVSLVEFLEILGKEFSNQRVLTIFMVTLPLVGLSETFGLKQRSIDLIQKIKGLTVGSFYTVYFFFRELDGFFAIRLGGHPQFVRPLVQPMGQAAAESQLGRKLTEQESEALKARAAANDNFANFFAQNTFVGAGGVLLIGGTLDQLGYESNYAGIASASLIVAGIALFIVGIYNYLFDRKLLVNKVSKGKEE
;
A
#
# COMPACT_ATOMS: atom_id res chain seq x y z
N MET A 1 -2.87 8.38 -42.07
CA MET A 1 -3.81 7.88 -41.04
C MET A 1 -3.02 7.54 -39.78
N GLU A 2 -2.70 8.52 -38.94
CA GLU A 2 -1.95 8.26 -37.70
C GLU A 2 -2.87 7.88 -36.53
N TRP A 3 -4.10 8.38 -36.54
CA TRP A 3 -5.12 8.15 -35.51
C TRP A 3 -5.45 6.68 -35.27
N ILE A 4 -5.32 5.82 -36.29
CA ILE A 4 -5.60 4.39 -36.16
C ILE A 4 -4.63 3.69 -35.19
N LYS A 5 -3.44 4.25 -34.98
CA LYS A 5 -2.47 3.75 -33.97
C LYS A 5 -3.00 3.92 -32.53
N LEU A 6 -4.01 4.77 -32.32
CA LEU A 6 -4.63 4.98 -31.00
C LEU A 6 -5.75 3.96 -30.69
N ILE A 7 -5.96 2.95 -31.55
CA ILE A 7 -7.00 1.93 -31.37
C ILE A 7 -6.88 1.17 -30.04
N GLY A 8 -5.66 1.03 -29.50
CA GLY A 8 -5.44 0.43 -28.19
C GLY A 8 -6.18 1.14 -27.06
N ILE A 9 -6.31 2.47 -27.12
CA ILE A 9 -7.05 3.23 -26.11
C ILE A 9 -8.53 2.83 -26.12
N VAL A 10 -9.11 2.68 -27.30
CA VAL A 10 -10.51 2.23 -27.47
C VAL A 10 -10.71 0.82 -26.90
N ILE A 11 -9.77 -0.09 -27.18
CA ILE A 11 -9.80 -1.46 -26.64
C ILE A 11 -9.74 -1.45 -25.10
N ILE A 12 -8.88 -0.62 -24.50
CA ILE A 12 -8.78 -0.48 -23.04
C ILE A 12 -10.09 0.04 -22.45
N VAL A 13 -10.65 1.11 -23.02
CA VAL A 13 -11.91 1.71 -22.55
C VAL A 13 -13.03 0.68 -22.60
N ILE A 14 -13.18 -0.02 -23.73
CA ILE A 14 -14.20 -1.06 -23.90
C ILE A 14 -13.97 -2.20 -22.89
N GLY A 15 -12.74 -2.72 -22.78
CA GLY A 15 -12.45 -3.82 -21.87
C GLY A 15 -12.73 -3.48 -20.41
N PHE A 16 -12.43 -2.25 -19.98
CA PHE A 16 -12.74 -1.79 -18.62
C PHE A 16 -14.23 -1.56 -18.39
N ILE A 17 -14.98 -1.06 -19.38
CA ILE A 17 -16.44 -0.95 -19.31
C ILE A 17 -17.07 -2.34 -19.09
N TYR A 18 -16.58 -3.36 -19.79
CA TYR A 18 -17.04 -4.74 -19.66
C TYR A 18 -16.43 -5.49 -18.48
N LYS A 19 -15.59 -4.84 -17.65
CA LYS A 19 -14.92 -5.46 -16.49
C LYS A 19 -14.13 -6.73 -16.86
N LEU A 20 -13.55 -6.75 -18.06
CA LEU A 20 -12.67 -7.83 -18.48
C LEU A 20 -11.38 -7.82 -17.66
N ASP A 21 -10.64 -8.93 -17.69
CA ASP A 21 -9.33 -9.01 -17.05
C ASP A 21 -8.41 -7.87 -17.52
N THR A 22 -7.91 -7.10 -16.56
CA THR A 22 -7.16 -5.87 -16.84
C THR A 22 -5.88 -6.17 -17.59
N ILE A 23 -5.19 -7.27 -17.25
CA ILE A 23 -3.91 -7.62 -17.86
C ILE A 23 -4.13 -8.07 -19.31
N ALA A 24 -5.08 -8.99 -19.54
CA ALA A 24 -5.42 -9.47 -20.87
C ALA A 24 -5.88 -8.32 -21.78
N THR A 25 -6.69 -7.39 -21.25
CA THR A 25 -7.16 -6.21 -21.97
C THR A 25 -5.98 -5.32 -22.42
N VAL A 26 -5.03 -5.04 -21.52
CA VAL A 26 -3.87 -4.19 -21.83
C VAL A 26 -2.93 -4.88 -22.81
N VAL A 27 -2.69 -6.19 -22.68
CA VAL A 27 -1.85 -6.96 -23.62
C VAL A 27 -2.48 -7.03 -25.00
N LEU A 28 -3.80 -7.22 -25.08
CA LEU A 28 -4.52 -7.21 -26.36
C LEU A 28 -4.46 -5.83 -27.02
N ALA A 29 -4.69 -4.77 -26.24
CA ALA A 29 -4.63 -3.40 -26.73
C ALA A 29 -3.23 -3.03 -27.25
N SER A 30 -2.17 -3.43 -26.54
CA SER A 30 -0.79 -3.20 -26.96
C SER A 30 -0.44 -4.01 -28.21
N LEU A 31 -0.88 -5.27 -28.29
CA LEU A 31 -0.71 -6.11 -29.48
C LEU A 31 -1.38 -5.49 -30.71
N VAL A 32 -2.66 -5.12 -30.63
CA VAL A 32 -3.38 -4.52 -31.76
C VAL A 32 -2.74 -3.20 -32.17
N THR A 33 -2.31 -2.39 -31.20
CA THR A 33 -1.60 -1.12 -31.48
C THR A 33 -0.27 -1.35 -32.19
N ALA A 34 0.51 -2.35 -31.76
CA ALA A 34 1.77 -2.70 -32.39
C ALA A 34 1.56 -3.16 -33.84
N LEU A 35 0.62 -4.08 -34.07
CA LEU A 35 0.30 -4.59 -35.41
C LEU A 35 -0.16 -3.47 -36.36
N VAL A 36 -1.05 -2.60 -35.89
CA VAL A 36 -1.53 -1.44 -36.67
C VAL A 36 -0.43 -0.42 -36.94
N SER A 37 0.59 -0.35 -36.08
CA SER A 37 1.76 0.51 -36.24
C SER A 37 2.82 -0.09 -37.17
N GLY A 38 2.58 -1.28 -37.73
CA GLY A 38 3.51 -1.98 -38.63
C GLY A 38 4.57 -2.82 -37.90
N VAL A 39 4.48 -2.96 -36.58
CA VAL A 39 5.35 -3.83 -35.80
C VAL A 39 4.90 -5.28 -35.99
N SER A 40 5.84 -6.17 -36.33
CA SER A 40 5.52 -7.58 -36.52
C SER A 40 5.17 -8.27 -35.19
N LEU A 41 4.46 -9.41 -35.23
CA LEU A 41 4.15 -10.16 -34.01
C LEU A 41 5.42 -10.59 -33.26
N VAL A 42 6.47 -10.99 -33.98
CA VAL A 42 7.75 -11.41 -33.40
C VAL A 42 8.42 -10.24 -32.71
N GLU A 43 8.52 -9.10 -33.38
CA GLU A 43 9.10 -7.88 -32.83
C GLU A 43 8.31 -7.36 -31.62
N PHE A 44 6.98 -7.46 -31.64
CA PHE A 44 6.15 -7.16 -30.47
C PHE A 44 6.49 -8.07 -29.28
N LEU A 45 6.63 -9.39 -29.50
CA LEU A 45 7.00 -10.33 -28.43
C LEU A 45 8.42 -10.06 -27.90
N GLU A 46 9.36 -9.67 -28.76
CA GLU A 46 10.71 -9.24 -28.35
C GLU A 46 10.66 -7.97 -27.50
N ILE A 47 9.92 -6.94 -27.92
CA ILE A 47 9.72 -5.71 -27.15
C ILE A 47 9.09 -6.03 -25.80
N LEU A 48 8.03 -6.85 -25.79
CA LEU A 48 7.34 -7.24 -24.56
C LEU A 48 8.29 -7.98 -23.61
N GLY A 49 9.08 -8.93 -24.11
CA GLY A 49 10.07 -9.67 -23.32
C GLY A 49 11.21 -8.79 -22.80
N LYS A 50 11.72 -7.88 -23.64
CA LYS A 50 12.76 -6.92 -23.27
C LYS A 50 12.27 -5.97 -22.19
N GLU A 51 11.08 -5.40 -22.36
CA GLU A 51 10.49 -4.50 -21.35
C GLU A 51 10.16 -5.23 -20.05
N PHE A 52 9.68 -6.48 -20.12
CA PHE A 52 9.50 -7.32 -18.94
C PHE A 52 10.82 -7.55 -18.18
N SER A 53 11.90 -7.86 -18.89
CA SER A 53 13.23 -8.07 -18.29
C SER A 53 13.83 -6.78 -17.72
N ASN A 54 13.72 -5.67 -18.46
CA ASN A 54 14.17 -4.36 -18.02
C ASN A 54 13.45 -3.91 -16.75
N GLN A 55 12.16 -4.25 -16.63
CA GLN A 55 11.34 -3.96 -15.47
C GLN A 55 11.28 -5.10 -14.44
N ARG A 56 12.28 -6.00 -14.40
CA ARG A 56 12.37 -7.09 -13.40
C ARG A 56 12.27 -6.62 -11.94
N VAL A 57 12.64 -5.37 -11.67
CA VAL A 57 12.48 -4.78 -10.32
C VAL A 57 11.00 -4.71 -9.94
N LEU A 58 10.10 -4.50 -10.89
CA LEU A 58 8.66 -4.51 -10.66
C LEU A 58 8.11 -5.91 -10.41
N THR A 59 8.81 -6.99 -10.80
CA THR A 59 8.37 -8.38 -10.57
C THR A 59 8.93 -8.98 -9.28
N ILE A 60 9.78 -8.25 -8.54
CA ILE A 60 10.36 -8.69 -7.26
C ILE A 60 9.29 -9.08 -6.22
N PHE A 61 8.09 -8.52 -6.32
CA PHE A 61 6.96 -8.90 -5.46
C PHE A 61 6.63 -10.40 -5.54
N MET A 62 6.87 -11.04 -6.70
CA MET A 62 6.65 -12.48 -6.87
C MET A 62 7.58 -13.32 -6.00
N VAL A 63 8.78 -12.83 -5.67
CA VAL A 63 9.73 -13.49 -4.76
C VAL A 63 9.36 -13.25 -3.30
N THR A 64 8.87 -12.04 -2.98
CA THR A 64 8.52 -11.69 -1.61
C THR A 64 7.35 -12.51 -1.05
N LEU A 65 6.38 -12.92 -1.88
CA LEU A 65 5.23 -13.71 -1.43
C LEU A 65 5.64 -15.11 -0.90
N PRO A 66 6.40 -15.95 -1.64
CA PRO A 66 6.96 -17.18 -1.10
C PRO A 66 7.86 -16.97 0.12
N LEU A 67 8.68 -15.91 0.13
CA LEU A 67 9.56 -15.59 1.25
C LEU A 67 8.75 -15.33 2.54
N VAL A 68 7.68 -14.55 2.43
CA VAL A 68 6.75 -14.29 3.53
C VAL A 68 6.04 -15.56 3.95
N GLY A 69 5.54 -16.37 3.00
CA GLY A 69 4.89 -17.65 3.31
C GLY A 69 5.81 -18.64 4.03
N LEU A 70 7.09 -18.71 3.64
CA LEU A 70 8.11 -19.46 4.37
C LEU A 70 8.30 -18.88 5.77
N SER A 71 8.47 -17.57 5.88
CA SER A 71 8.66 -16.89 7.17
C SER A 71 7.49 -17.13 8.13
N GLU A 72 6.24 -17.08 7.64
CA GLU A 72 5.05 -17.45 8.40
C GLU A 72 5.08 -18.90 8.86
N THR A 73 5.50 -19.83 7.98
CA THR A 73 5.64 -21.26 8.31
C THR A 73 6.69 -21.50 9.39
N PHE A 74 7.76 -20.69 9.41
CA PHE A 74 8.81 -20.71 10.44
C PHE A 74 8.48 -19.84 11.68
N GLY A 75 7.24 -19.37 11.82
CA GLY A 75 6.76 -18.76 13.06
C GLY A 75 6.91 -17.25 13.16
N LEU A 76 7.10 -16.53 12.05
CA LEU A 76 7.17 -15.06 12.01
C LEU A 76 5.99 -14.42 12.76
N LYS A 77 4.78 -14.92 12.50
CA LYS A 77 3.54 -14.43 13.13
C LYS A 77 3.58 -14.60 14.65
N GLN A 78 3.90 -15.79 15.13
CA GLN A 78 3.99 -16.11 16.56
C GLN A 78 5.02 -15.24 17.24
N ARG A 79 6.22 -15.11 16.64
CA ARG A 79 7.28 -14.29 17.20
C ARG A 79 6.90 -12.82 17.32
N SER A 80 6.15 -12.31 16.35
CA SER A 80 5.71 -10.91 16.32
C SER A 80 4.63 -10.63 17.36
N ILE A 81 3.72 -11.59 17.58
CA ILE A 81 2.75 -11.58 18.69
C ILE A 81 3.49 -11.55 20.04
N ASP A 82 4.46 -12.45 20.24
CA ASP A 82 5.24 -12.53 21.49
C ASP A 82 5.98 -11.22 21.80
N LEU A 83 6.51 -10.55 20.76
CA LEU A 83 7.20 -9.28 20.91
C LEU A 83 6.25 -8.19 21.40
N ILE A 84 5.06 -8.08 20.79
CA ILE A 84 4.07 -7.07 21.17
C ILE A 84 3.52 -7.31 22.58
N GLN A 85 3.26 -8.57 22.95
CA GLN A 85 2.75 -8.91 24.28
C GLN A 85 3.75 -8.58 25.40
N LYS A 86 5.05 -8.51 25.11
CA LYS A 86 6.07 -8.12 26.09
C LYS A 86 6.12 -6.62 26.35
N ILE A 87 5.58 -5.79 25.45
CA ILE A 87 5.58 -4.34 25.60
C ILE A 87 4.44 -3.94 26.53
N LYS A 88 4.78 -3.68 27.80
CA LYS A 88 3.81 -3.23 28.80
C LYS A 88 3.23 -1.86 28.42
N GLY A 89 1.91 -1.73 28.50
CA GLY A 89 1.21 -0.46 28.27
C GLY A 89 0.99 -0.10 26.79
N LEU A 90 1.33 -0.98 25.86
CA LEU A 90 1.05 -0.76 24.44
C LEU A 90 -0.43 -1.02 24.16
N THR A 91 -1.18 0.04 23.88
CA THR A 91 -2.57 -0.08 23.41
C THR A 91 -2.62 -0.33 21.91
N VAL A 92 -3.73 -0.88 21.42
CA VAL A 92 -3.91 -1.12 19.98
C VAL A 92 -3.86 0.18 19.17
N GLY A 93 -4.38 1.28 19.72
CA GLY A 93 -4.30 2.60 19.07
C GLY A 93 -2.87 3.13 19.00
N SER A 94 -2.10 2.98 20.08
CA SER A 94 -0.67 3.34 20.11
C SER A 94 0.13 2.51 19.11
N PHE A 95 -0.09 1.19 19.07
CA PHE A 95 0.54 0.29 18.10
C PHE A 95 0.32 0.75 16.66
N TYR A 96 -0.94 1.00 16.25
CA TYR A 96 -1.23 1.42 14.88
C TYR A 96 -0.65 2.79 14.54
N THR A 97 -0.54 3.70 15.52
CA THR A 97 0.08 5.02 15.32
C THR A 97 1.59 4.90 15.13
N VAL A 98 2.25 4.06 15.92
CA VAL A 98 3.69 3.77 15.77
C VAL A 98 3.95 3.09 14.42
N TYR A 99 3.13 2.12 14.05
CA TYR A 99 3.22 1.47 12.74
C TYR A 99 3.05 2.46 11.59
N PHE A 100 2.03 3.35 11.67
CA PHE A 100 1.81 4.40 10.67
C PHE A 100 3.06 5.27 10.51
N PHE A 101 3.65 5.73 11.63
CA PHE A 101 4.86 6.54 11.62
C PHE A 101 6.04 5.83 10.93
N PHE A 102 6.31 4.57 11.28
CA PHE A 102 7.36 3.80 10.61
C PHE A 102 7.07 3.65 9.11
N ARG A 103 5.81 3.40 8.75
CA ARG A 103 5.39 3.26 7.36
C ARG A 103 5.57 4.55 6.56
N GLU A 104 5.42 5.72 7.19
CA GLU A 104 5.76 7.01 6.57
C GLU A 104 7.27 7.20 6.41
N LEU A 105 8.08 6.79 7.41
CA LEU A 105 9.54 6.82 7.29
C LEU A 105 10.02 5.96 6.12
N ASP A 106 9.41 4.80 5.90
CA ASP A 106 9.73 3.98 4.72
C ASP A 106 9.44 4.73 3.42
N GLY A 107 8.30 5.44 3.35
CA GLY A 107 7.97 6.32 2.23
C GLY A 107 9.02 7.42 2.01
N PHE A 108 9.48 8.04 3.10
CA PHE A 108 10.51 9.07 3.08
C PHE A 108 11.85 8.58 2.55
N PHE A 109 12.29 7.39 2.97
CA PHE A 109 13.51 6.77 2.45
C PHE A 109 13.32 6.03 1.12
N ALA A 110 12.13 6.12 0.51
CA ALA A 110 11.74 5.35 -0.67
C ALA A 110 11.90 3.82 -0.51
N ILE A 111 11.83 3.33 0.72
CA ILE A 111 11.81 1.92 1.06
C ILE A 111 10.40 1.41 0.77
N ARG A 112 10.31 0.46 -0.16
CA ARG A 112 9.05 -0.21 -0.48
C ARG A 112 8.84 -1.38 0.47
N LEU A 113 8.26 -1.11 1.64
CA LEU A 113 7.66 -2.19 2.43
C LEU A 113 6.56 -2.87 1.60
N GLY A 114 6.50 -4.20 1.70
CA GLY A 114 5.54 -5.01 0.96
C GLY A 114 4.08 -4.58 1.21
N GLY A 115 3.21 -4.90 0.27
CA GLY A 115 1.79 -4.53 0.36
C GLY A 115 0.99 -5.36 1.36
N HIS A 116 -0.34 -5.19 1.34
CA HIS A 116 -1.27 -5.90 2.24
C HIS A 116 -1.01 -7.41 2.38
N PRO A 117 -0.76 -8.19 1.30
CA PRO A 117 -0.54 -9.62 1.42
C PRO A 117 0.83 -9.99 2.02
N GLN A 118 1.84 -9.12 1.84
CA GLN A 118 3.24 -9.40 2.19
C GLN A 118 3.59 -8.92 3.60
N PHE A 119 2.90 -7.89 4.10
CA PHE A 119 3.26 -7.25 5.37
C PHE A 119 2.08 -7.12 6.31
N VAL A 120 0.96 -6.53 5.86
CA VAL A 120 -0.17 -6.23 6.74
C VAL A 120 -0.82 -7.51 7.28
N ARG A 121 -1.18 -8.44 6.39
CA ARG A 121 -1.83 -9.71 6.76
C ARG A 121 -0.97 -10.61 7.67
N PRO A 122 0.30 -10.92 7.35
CA PRO A 122 1.10 -11.85 8.14
C PRO A 122 1.62 -11.25 9.46
N LEU A 123 1.74 -9.93 9.55
CA LEU A 123 2.48 -9.25 10.62
C LEU A 123 1.63 -8.21 11.36
N VAL A 124 1.23 -7.13 10.69
CA VAL A 124 0.59 -5.97 11.33
C VAL A 124 -0.77 -6.32 11.93
N GLN A 125 -1.59 -7.06 11.17
CA GLN A 125 -2.91 -7.50 11.58
C GLN A 125 -2.87 -8.41 12.83
N PRO A 126 -2.07 -9.49 12.87
CA PRO A 126 -2.01 -10.34 14.05
C PRO A 126 -1.37 -9.65 15.27
N MET A 127 -0.39 -8.76 15.06
CA MET A 127 0.17 -7.94 16.14
C MET A 127 -0.87 -6.98 16.73
N GLY A 128 -1.68 -6.32 15.88
CA GLY A 128 -2.75 -5.45 16.34
C GLY A 128 -3.83 -6.21 17.12
N GLN A 129 -4.18 -7.43 16.67
CA GLN A 129 -5.09 -8.30 17.41
C GLN A 129 -4.54 -8.69 18.77
N ALA A 130 -3.27 -9.12 18.83
CA ALA A 130 -2.62 -9.46 20.10
C ALA A 130 -2.54 -8.27 21.06
N ALA A 131 -2.27 -7.06 20.55
CA ALA A 131 -2.27 -5.84 21.35
C ALA A 131 -3.67 -5.56 21.94
N ALA A 132 -4.73 -5.68 21.13
CA ALA A 132 -6.09 -5.47 21.59
C ALA A 132 -6.56 -6.54 22.60
N GLU A 133 -6.23 -7.82 22.38
CA GLU A 133 -6.55 -8.88 23.34
C GLU A 133 -5.82 -8.69 24.67
N SER A 134 -4.55 -8.31 24.62
CA SER A 134 -3.76 -7.98 25.82
C SER A 134 -4.35 -6.80 26.59
N GLN A 135 -4.76 -5.75 25.87
CA GLN A 135 -5.38 -4.56 26.45
C GLN A 135 -6.76 -4.83 27.04
N LEU A 136 -7.58 -5.63 26.35
CA LEU A 136 -8.93 -5.95 26.79
C LEU A 136 -8.94 -7.02 27.88
N GLY A 137 -7.93 -7.90 27.93
CA GLY A 137 -7.88 -9.03 28.85
C GLY A 137 -8.87 -10.15 28.48
N ARG A 138 -9.40 -10.13 27.26
CA ARG A 138 -10.32 -11.14 26.71
C ARG A 138 -10.07 -11.32 25.21
N LYS A 139 -10.59 -12.41 24.66
CA LYS A 139 -10.64 -12.60 23.21
C LYS A 139 -11.53 -11.55 22.54
N LEU A 140 -11.18 -11.20 21.31
CA LEU A 140 -11.95 -10.27 20.48
C LEU A 140 -13.27 -10.90 20.02
N THR A 141 -14.31 -10.09 19.91
CA THR A 141 -15.50 -10.51 19.16
C THR A 141 -15.23 -10.47 17.66
N GLU A 142 -16.09 -11.13 16.86
CA GLU A 142 -15.96 -11.11 15.40
C GLU A 142 -15.99 -9.68 14.84
N GLN A 143 -16.88 -8.83 15.36
CA GLN A 143 -16.97 -7.43 14.96
C GLN A 143 -15.70 -6.63 15.31
N GLU A 144 -15.09 -6.89 16.47
CA GLU A 144 -13.84 -6.24 16.87
C GLU A 144 -12.67 -6.72 16.01
N SER A 145 -12.62 -8.02 15.73
CA SER A 145 -11.63 -8.64 14.83
C SER A 145 -11.69 -8.03 13.42
N GLU A 146 -12.88 -7.89 12.85
CA GLU A 146 -13.10 -7.24 11.55
C GLU A 146 -12.72 -5.76 11.57
N ALA A 147 -13.10 -5.03 12.64
CA ALA A 147 -12.72 -3.64 12.79
C ALA A 147 -11.19 -3.46 12.86
N LEU A 148 -10.47 -4.37 13.51
CA LEU A 148 -9.00 -4.37 13.55
C LEU A 148 -8.38 -4.68 12.19
N LYS A 149 -8.94 -5.61 11.39
CA LYS A 149 -8.47 -5.87 10.02
C LYS A 149 -8.59 -4.61 9.17
N ALA A 150 -9.76 -3.95 9.22
CA ALA A 150 -9.98 -2.67 8.56
C ALA A 150 -8.99 -1.60 9.06
N ARG A 151 -8.68 -1.60 10.35
CA ARG A 151 -7.74 -0.65 10.96
C ARG A 151 -6.30 -0.83 10.49
N ALA A 152 -5.84 -2.07 10.42
CA ALA A 152 -4.52 -2.41 9.91
C ALA A 152 -4.39 -1.98 8.45
N ALA A 153 -5.38 -2.30 7.62
CA ALA A 153 -5.38 -1.91 6.21
C ALA A 153 -5.44 -0.38 6.04
N ALA A 154 -6.24 0.32 6.85
CA ALA A 154 -6.34 1.78 6.79
C ALA A 154 -5.01 2.46 7.14
N ASN A 155 -4.32 2.03 8.20
CA ASN A 155 -3.04 2.62 8.59
C ASN A 155 -1.95 2.41 7.54
N ASP A 156 -1.87 1.21 6.93
CA ASP A 156 -0.91 0.95 5.84
C ASP A 156 -1.18 1.84 4.62
N ASN A 157 -2.46 1.92 4.19
CA ASN A 157 -2.85 2.69 3.03
C ASN A 157 -2.64 4.19 3.23
N PHE A 158 -3.06 4.74 4.37
CA PHE A 158 -2.93 6.16 4.65
C PHE A 158 -1.45 6.56 4.75
N ALA A 159 -0.63 5.79 5.49
CA ALA A 159 0.79 6.10 5.62
C ALA A 159 1.50 6.04 4.26
N ASN A 160 1.27 4.97 3.50
CA ASN A 160 1.87 4.83 2.18
C ASN A 160 1.41 5.95 1.24
N PHE A 161 0.12 6.29 1.21
CA PHE A 161 -0.42 7.32 0.33
C PHE A 161 0.14 8.71 0.64
N PHE A 162 0.12 9.13 1.91
CA PHE A 162 0.55 10.48 2.28
C PHE A 162 2.08 10.64 2.33
N ALA A 163 2.84 9.57 2.48
CA ALA A 163 4.30 9.63 2.48
C ALA A 163 4.97 9.28 1.15
N GLN A 164 4.28 8.69 0.16
CA GLN A 164 4.90 8.21 -1.09
C GLN A 164 5.69 9.29 -1.84
N ASN A 165 5.24 10.55 -1.79
CA ASN A 165 5.85 11.68 -2.50
C ASN A 165 6.80 12.51 -1.62
N THR A 166 7.12 12.06 -0.41
CA THR A 166 8.09 12.75 0.45
C THR A 166 9.54 12.57 -0.01
N PHE A 167 9.78 11.60 -0.90
CA PHE A 167 11.06 11.40 -1.57
C PHE A 167 11.11 12.13 -2.92
N VAL A 168 12.20 12.86 -3.19
CA VAL A 168 12.36 13.67 -4.41
C VAL A 168 12.29 12.83 -5.69
N GLY A 169 12.80 11.59 -5.66
CA GLY A 169 12.74 10.66 -6.80
C GLY A 169 11.44 9.86 -6.89
N ALA A 170 10.41 10.18 -6.11
CA ALA A 170 9.13 9.49 -6.19
C ALA A 170 8.43 9.79 -7.53
N GLY A 171 7.76 8.79 -8.09
CA GLY A 171 7.11 8.92 -9.40
C GLY A 171 6.09 10.07 -9.49
N GLY A 172 5.36 10.34 -8.40
CA GLY A 172 4.44 11.48 -8.34
C GLY A 172 5.16 12.83 -8.38
N VAL A 173 6.28 12.97 -7.67
CA VAL A 173 7.11 14.19 -7.69
C VAL A 173 7.70 14.43 -9.07
N LEU A 174 8.23 13.36 -9.69
CA LEU A 174 8.80 13.42 -11.04
C LEU A 174 7.75 13.79 -12.10
N LEU A 175 6.53 13.26 -11.99
CA LEU A 175 5.44 13.58 -12.90
C LEU A 175 5.01 15.06 -12.81
N ILE A 176 4.85 15.57 -11.58
CA ILE A 176 4.47 16.97 -11.33
C ILE A 176 5.58 17.89 -11.84
N GLY A 177 6.83 17.66 -11.42
CA GLY A 177 7.97 18.48 -11.85
C GLY A 177 8.19 18.45 -13.36
N GLY A 178 8.13 17.27 -13.98
CA GLY A 178 8.29 17.13 -15.43
C GLY A 178 7.19 17.81 -16.23
N THR A 179 5.96 17.84 -15.70
CA THR A 179 4.85 18.58 -16.32
C THR A 179 5.05 20.09 -16.19
N LEU A 180 5.54 20.58 -15.05
CA LEU A 180 5.87 21.99 -14.85
C LEU A 180 6.98 22.45 -15.80
N ASP A 181 8.03 21.64 -15.96
CA ASP A 181 9.11 21.88 -16.92
C ASP A 181 8.58 22.02 -18.35
N GLN A 182 7.70 21.11 -18.77
CA GLN A 182 7.08 21.13 -20.11
C GLN A 182 6.23 22.38 -20.36
N LEU A 183 5.65 22.95 -19.30
CA LEU A 183 4.85 24.16 -19.36
C LEU A 183 5.71 25.44 -19.23
N GLY A 184 7.02 25.32 -19.07
CA GLY A 184 7.96 26.43 -18.95
C GLY A 184 8.07 27.03 -17.54
N TYR A 185 7.57 26.34 -16.51
CA TYR A 185 7.77 26.73 -15.11
C TYR A 185 9.03 26.07 -14.55
N GLU A 186 9.78 26.80 -13.72
CA GLU A 186 10.94 26.24 -13.01
C GLU A 186 10.48 25.16 -12.02
N SER A 187 10.82 23.90 -12.29
CA SER A 187 10.42 22.78 -11.44
C SER A 187 11.30 22.67 -10.19
N ASN A 188 10.71 22.95 -9.04
CA ASN A 188 11.36 22.71 -7.76
C ASN A 188 10.96 21.33 -7.19
N TYR A 189 11.59 20.26 -7.69
CA TYR A 189 11.32 18.89 -7.23
C TYR A 189 11.50 18.74 -5.70
N ALA A 190 12.52 19.39 -5.12
CA ALA A 190 12.74 19.40 -3.68
C ALA A 190 11.63 20.16 -2.93
N GLY A 191 11.11 21.24 -3.51
CA GLY A 191 9.95 21.98 -3.03
C GLY A 191 8.68 21.13 -3.01
N ILE A 192 8.43 20.36 -4.06
CA ILE A 192 7.28 19.45 -4.14
C ILE A 192 7.38 18.34 -3.07
N ALA A 193 8.56 17.74 -2.91
CA ALA A 193 8.79 16.71 -1.90
C ALA A 193 8.67 17.26 -0.46
N SER A 194 9.23 18.44 -0.21
CA SER A 194 9.13 19.09 1.12
C SER A 194 7.71 19.55 1.45
N ALA A 195 6.92 20.00 0.47
CA ALA A 195 5.48 20.23 0.68
C ALA A 195 4.76 18.94 1.07
N SER A 196 5.13 17.80 0.49
CA SER A 196 4.57 16.49 0.83
C SER A 196 4.92 16.06 2.27
N LEU A 197 6.08 16.46 2.81
CA LEU A 197 6.43 16.20 4.22
C LEU A 197 5.46 16.87 5.19
N ILE A 198 4.99 18.08 4.87
CA ILE A 198 4.00 18.79 5.69
C ILE A 198 2.69 18.01 5.70
N VAL A 199 2.27 17.51 4.54
CA VAL A 199 1.06 16.70 4.41
C VAL A 199 1.17 15.39 5.20
N ALA A 200 2.31 14.71 5.12
CA ALA A 200 2.60 13.51 5.91
C ALA A 200 2.52 13.79 7.42
N GLY A 201 3.15 14.87 7.90
CA GLY A 201 3.08 15.27 9.31
C GLY A 201 1.64 15.56 9.79
N ILE A 202 0.82 16.20 8.96
CA ILE A 202 -0.62 16.41 9.25
C ILE A 202 -1.36 15.08 9.28
N ALA A 203 -1.08 14.18 8.34
CA ALA A 203 -1.68 12.85 8.29
C ALA A 203 -1.34 12.04 9.55
N LEU A 204 -0.09 12.05 10.01
CA LEU A 204 0.33 11.42 11.27
C LEU A 204 -0.48 11.94 12.46
N PHE A 205 -0.67 13.26 12.55
CA PHE A 205 -1.45 13.85 13.63
C PHE A 205 -2.93 13.44 13.59
N ILE A 206 -3.56 13.53 12.42
CA ILE A 206 -4.97 13.17 12.24
C ILE A 206 -5.17 11.67 12.47
N VAL A 207 -4.29 10.82 11.94
CA VAL A 207 -4.37 9.37 12.11
C VAL A 207 -4.06 8.96 13.54
N GLY A 208 -3.16 9.67 14.23
CA GLY A 208 -2.92 9.51 15.67
C GLY A 208 -4.20 9.75 16.48
N ILE A 209 -4.92 10.86 16.22
CA ILE A 209 -6.22 11.13 16.85
C ILE A 209 -7.24 10.04 16.47
N TYR A 210 -7.31 9.69 15.19
CA TYR A 210 -8.19 8.64 14.70
C TYR A 210 -7.97 7.35 15.50
N ASN A 211 -6.72 6.90 15.67
CA ASN A 211 -6.34 5.68 16.39
C ASN A 211 -6.59 5.79 17.89
N TYR A 212 -6.37 6.95 18.48
CA TYR A 212 -6.71 7.23 19.87
C TYR A 212 -8.22 7.11 20.14
N LEU A 213 -9.06 7.64 19.25
CA LEU A 213 -10.51 7.53 19.37
C LEU A 213 -11.00 6.08 19.25
N PHE A 214 -10.36 5.29 18.38
CA PHE A 214 -10.63 3.86 18.25
C PHE A 214 -10.30 3.11 19.54
N ASP A 215 -9.15 3.44 20.14
CA ASP A 215 -8.70 2.88 21.41
C ASP A 215 -9.73 3.14 22.54
N ARG A 216 -10.20 4.39 22.64
CA ARG A 216 -11.26 4.76 23.59
C ARG A 216 -12.56 3.99 23.35
N LYS A 217 -12.97 3.83 22.09
CA LYS A 217 -14.21 3.11 21.74
C LYS A 217 -14.15 1.64 22.18
N LEU A 218 -13.00 0.99 21.99
CA LEU A 218 -12.79 -0.39 22.45
C LEU A 218 -12.87 -0.52 23.97
N LEU A 219 -12.28 0.43 24.70
CA LEU A 219 -12.33 0.43 26.17
C LEU A 219 -13.75 0.69 26.71
N VAL A 220 -14.52 1.58 26.09
CA VAL A 220 -15.93 1.81 26.48
C VAL A 220 -16.77 0.54 26.28
N ASN A 221 -16.58 -0.15 25.17
CA ASN A 221 -17.27 -1.42 24.89
C ASN A 221 -16.91 -2.52 25.91
N LYS A 222 -15.70 -2.51 26.47
CA LYS A 222 -15.29 -3.42 27.56
C LYS A 222 -16.12 -3.18 28.82
N VAL A 223 -16.31 -1.91 29.22
CA VAL A 223 -17.05 -1.54 30.43
C VAL A 223 -18.55 -1.84 30.30
N SER A 224 -19.13 -1.65 29.10
CA SER A 224 -20.54 -1.97 28.86
C SER A 224 -20.83 -3.47 29.02
N LYS A 225 -19.95 -4.33 28.50
CA LYS A 225 -20.14 -5.78 28.55
C LYS A 225 -19.84 -6.39 29.93
N GLY A 226 -18.90 -5.82 30.68
CA GLY A 226 -18.64 -6.24 32.06
C GLY A 226 -19.74 -5.85 33.08
N LYS A 227 -20.81 -5.18 32.65
CA LYS A 227 -22.01 -4.93 33.45
C LYS A 227 -23.17 -5.89 33.12
N GLU A 228 -23.05 -6.67 32.05
CA GLU A 228 -24.06 -7.66 31.61
C GLU A 228 -23.71 -9.09 32.05
N GLU A 229 -22.53 -9.29 32.65
CA GLU A 229 -22.10 -10.53 33.35
C GLU A 229 -22.22 -10.36 34.87
#